data_AF-A0A239JYV1-F1
#
_entry.id   AF-A0A239JYV1-F1
#
_cell.length_a   1.000
_cell.length_b   1.000
_cell.length_c   1.000
_cell.angle_alpha   90.00
_cell.angle_beta   90.00
_cell.angle_gamma   90.00
#
_symmetry.space_group_name_H-M   'P 1'
#
loop_
_entity.id
_entity.type
_entity.pdbx_description
1 polymer ?
#
loop_
_entity_poly.entity_id
_entity_poly.type
_entity_poly.pdbx_seq_one_letter_code
_entity_poly.pdbx_strand_id
1 'polypeptide(L)'
;MRILRTVLAGTAAAAFAVTGSVYVLASPASAAAAATAVGTYTPLAPSRILDTRHGNGAPTGIVTAGKTVHLQVAGRGGVPASGVSAVILNLTVTGSLGNGYLTAYPDGATRPTAASISFAKGVTRANTVTVAVGASGFVNIFQSSLGTHIVADVAGYYNGDAAGPVGSVYLPDGVGPWRLDDTRLGGAPPVPSTGWIQYAITFGDDHPLNEAVTAIAMNLTAVNPASSGYLTTWNGSGEPPVGVSALNYGKGGIWPNSATVPVAPCDFCADPRLPMFGVYTSTNTHWLVDIYGYYFNDTVDGLTFKPITPQRILDTRPGAPIGVGTRTVPAPSTITPETMALSLNVTAVAPTANTYLTVYPENPRPPVSTLNPFKGETVSNGTIAALSTTNDFLIYNNGGQIDVVADMGGLFEYIAPTGTARAKGLPQISGQVGGKLAASTR
;
A
#
# COMPACT_ATOMS: atom_id res chain seq x y z
N MET A 1 41.94 -96.14 -10.97
CA MET A 1 40.51 -96.44 -11.17
C MET A 1 39.71 -95.20 -10.77
N ARG A 2 38.74 -94.75 -11.59
CA ARG A 2 37.96 -93.46 -11.59
C ARG A 2 38.70 -92.29 -12.28
N ILE A 3 38.50 -92.04 -13.58
CA ILE A 3 37.36 -91.47 -14.36
C ILE A 3 37.14 -89.97 -14.11
N LEU A 4 37.43 -89.20 -15.17
CA LEU A 4 37.22 -87.78 -15.40
C LEU A 4 35.72 -87.45 -15.54
N ARG A 5 35.21 -86.38 -14.91
CA ARG A 5 34.03 -85.62 -15.39
C ARG A 5 34.15 -84.14 -15.01
N THR A 6 34.26 -83.32 -16.04
CA THR A 6 34.11 -81.87 -16.06
C THR A 6 32.67 -81.49 -15.68
N VAL A 7 32.48 -80.52 -14.78
CA VAL A 7 31.19 -79.86 -14.54
C VAL A 7 31.39 -78.35 -14.62
N LEU A 8 30.84 -77.73 -15.67
CA LEU A 8 30.60 -76.29 -15.73
C LEU A 8 29.50 -75.96 -14.70
N ALA A 9 29.76 -75.04 -13.77
CA ALA A 9 28.71 -74.41 -12.98
C ALA A 9 28.52 -72.98 -13.49
N GLY A 10 27.44 -72.79 -14.25
CA GLY A 10 26.99 -71.48 -14.72
C GLY A 10 26.51 -70.62 -13.55
N THR A 11 26.83 -69.33 -13.62
CA THR A 11 26.29 -68.29 -12.74
C THR A 11 24.80 -68.13 -12.98
N ALA A 12 23.97 -68.59 -12.05
CA ALA A 12 22.55 -68.22 -11.99
C ALA A 12 22.43 -66.90 -11.21
N ALA A 13 22.22 -65.80 -11.93
CA ALA A 13 21.78 -64.55 -11.31
C ALA A 13 20.30 -64.70 -10.91
N ALA A 14 20.03 -64.81 -9.61
CA ALA A 14 18.67 -64.75 -9.09
C ALA A 14 18.15 -63.31 -9.22
N ALA A 15 17.23 -63.08 -10.16
CA ALA A 15 16.48 -61.83 -10.22
C ALA A 15 15.46 -61.81 -9.06
N PHE A 16 15.82 -61.11 -7.97
CA PHE A 16 14.84 -60.70 -6.96
C PHE A 16 13.94 -59.63 -7.57
N ALA A 17 12.70 -59.98 -7.89
CA ALA A 17 11.66 -59.00 -8.20
C ALA A 17 11.29 -58.26 -6.90
N VAL A 18 11.97 -57.15 -6.62
CA VAL A 18 11.52 -56.19 -5.63
C VAL A 18 10.34 -55.44 -6.25
N THR A 19 9.12 -55.79 -5.85
CA THR A 19 7.95 -54.93 -6.04
C THR A 19 8.08 -53.71 -5.14
N GLY A 20 8.99 -52.82 -5.49
CA GLY A 20 9.08 -51.50 -4.89
C GLY A 20 7.88 -50.71 -5.33
N SER A 21 6.93 -50.47 -4.44
CA SER A 21 5.98 -49.38 -4.61
C SER A 21 6.81 -48.11 -4.78
N VAL A 22 6.86 -47.58 -6.00
CA VAL A 22 7.38 -46.25 -6.26
C VAL A 22 6.42 -45.29 -5.57
N TYR A 23 6.76 -44.88 -4.35
CA TYR A 23 6.22 -43.66 -3.80
C TYR A 23 6.79 -42.52 -4.65
N VAL A 24 6.04 -42.11 -5.66
CA VAL A 24 6.22 -40.79 -6.24
C VAL A 24 5.88 -39.83 -5.11
N LEU A 25 6.91 -39.36 -4.40
CA LEU A 25 6.77 -38.16 -3.59
C LEU A 25 6.30 -37.09 -4.57
N ALA A 26 5.05 -36.66 -4.40
CA ALA A 26 4.55 -35.52 -5.15
C ALA A 26 5.58 -34.41 -5.00
N SER A 27 6.12 -33.94 -6.12
CA SER A 27 6.91 -32.70 -6.15
C SER A 27 6.13 -31.66 -5.33
N PRO A 28 6.79 -30.85 -4.48
CA PRO A 28 6.09 -29.74 -3.85
C PRO A 28 5.40 -28.97 -4.97
N ALA A 29 4.08 -28.79 -4.84
CA ALA A 29 3.30 -28.02 -5.79
C ALA A 29 4.10 -26.76 -6.12
N SER A 30 4.41 -26.55 -7.40
CA SER A 30 5.05 -25.31 -7.82
C SER A 30 4.19 -24.18 -7.26
N ALA A 31 4.78 -23.26 -6.49
CA ALA A 31 4.10 -22.08 -6.00
C ALA A 31 3.33 -21.48 -7.18
N ALA A 32 2.00 -21.46 -7.10
CA ALA A 32 1.19 -20.83 -8.13
C ALA A 32 1.62 -19.36 -8.15
N ALA A 33 2.13 -18.89 -9.29
CA ALA A 33 2.59 -17.53 -9.43
C ALA A 33 1.44 -16.58 -9.07
N ALA A 34 1.72 -15.57 -8.24
CA ALA A 34 0.80 -14.45 -8.02
C ALA A 34 0.40 -13.88 -9.39
N ALA A 35 -0.82 -13.33 -9.51
CA ALA A 35 -1.23 -12.68 -10.74
C ALA A 35 -0.25 -11.55 -11.06
N THR A 36 0.67 -11.73 -12.01
CA THR A 36 1.64 -10.72 -12.47
C THR A 36 1.06 -9.82 -13.55
N ALA A 37 -0.24 -9.90 -13.77
CA ALA A 37 -0.91 -9.18 -14.82
C ALA A 37 -0.96 -7.69 -14.49
N VAL A 38 -0.63 -6.89 -15.50
CA VAL A 38 -0.60 -5.45 -15.40
C VAL A 38 -2.03 -4.91 -15.55
N GLY A 39 -2.42 -4.01 -14.65
CA GLY A 39 -3.81 -3.59 -14.51
C GLY A 39 -4.02 -2.11 -14.26
N THR A 40 -5.20 -1.65 -14.62
CA THR A 40 -5.74 -0.35 -14.21
C THR A 40 -6.46 -0.46 -12.86
N TYR A 41 -6.59 0.67 -12.16
CA TYR A 41 -7.19 0.77 -10.84
C TYR A 41 -8.69 1.02 -10.91
N THR A 42 -9.46 0.39 -10.04
CA THR A 42 -10.87 0.70 -9.82
C THR A 42 -11.07 1.12 -8.37
N PRO A 43 -11.39 2.40 -8.12
CA PRO A 43 -11.67 2.87 -6.76
C PRO A 43 -12.99 2.30 -6.24
N LEU A 44 -13.05 2.04 -4.94
CA LEU A 44 -14.24 1.57 -4.24
C LEU A 44 -14.58 2.51 -3.08
N ALA A 45 -15.86 2.54 -2.70
CA ALA A 45 -16.21 3.03 -1.38
C ALA A 45 -15.56 2.13 -0.32
N PRO A 46 -14.85 2.67 0.68
CA PRO A 46 -14.15 1.84 1.67
C PRO A 46 -15.08 0.83 2.35
N SER A 47 -14.70 -0.44 2.34
CA SER A 47 -15.53 -1.53 2.87
C SER A 47 -14.75 -2.49 3.76
N ARG A 48 -15.30 -2.83 4.93
CA ARG A 48 -14.68 -3.75 5.88
C ARG A 48 -14.84 -5.21 5.44
N ILE A 49 -13.74 -5.85 5.07
CA ILE A 49 -13.72 -7.26 4.66
C ILE A 49 -13.07 -8.19 5.69
N LEU A 50 -12.33 -7.65 6.66
CA LEU A 50 -11.78 -8.42 7.77
C LEU A 50 -12.04 -7.68 9.08
N ASP A 51 -12.57 -8.38 10.08
CA ASP A 51 -12.60 -7.95 11.47
C ASP A 51 -12.63 -9.16 12.40
N THR A 52 -11.46 -9.50 12.91
CA THR A 52 -11.28 -10.62 13.84
C THR A 52 -11.97 -10.40 15.21
N ARG A 53 -12.43 -9.19 15.53
CA ARG A 53 -13.21 -8.93 16.75
C ARG A 53 -14.65 -9.39 16.61
N HIS A 54 -15.16 -9.45 15.39
CA HIS A 54 -16.57 -9.70 15.07
C HIS A 54 -16.79 -10.91 14.17
N GLY A 55 -15.74 -11.65 13.83
CA GLY A 55 -15.84 -12.84 13.00
C GLY A 55 -16.05 -12.55 11.50
N ASN A 56 -15.74 -11.34 11.04
CA ASN A 56 -15.88 -10.98 9.63
C ASN A 56 -14.62 -11.38 8.86
N GLY A 57 -14.74 -12.28 7.88
CA GLY A 57 -13.63 -12.72 7.02
C GLY A 57 -12.60 -13.63 7.70
N ALA A 58 -12.71 -13.86 9.01
CA ALA A 58 -11.91 -14.79 9.81
C ALA A 58 -12.67 -15.13 11.10
N PRO A 59 -12.36 -16.25 11.78
CA PRO A 59 -12.95 -16.56 13.08
C PRO A 59 -12.74 -15.44 14.12
N THR A 60 -13.70 -15.28 15.02
CA THR A 60 -13.61 -14.32 16.12
C THR A 60 -12.49 -14.68 17.08
N GLY A 61 -11.62 -13.72 17.41
CA GLY A 61 -10.57 -13.86 18.40
C GLY A 61 -9.29 -13.10 18.08
N ILE A 62 -8.35 -13.15 19.02
CA ILE A 62 -6.99 -12.63 18.81
C ILE A 62 -6.23 -13.58 17.89
N VAL A 63 -5.59 -13.04 16.86
CA VAL A 63 -4.67 -13.79 16.01
C VAL A 63 -3.33 -13.89 16.75
N THR A 64 -2.97 -15.10 17.17
CA THR A 64 -1.77 -15.37 17.97
C THR A 64 -0.50 -15.44 17.11
N ALA A 65 0.65 -15.35 17.77
CA ALA A 65 1.96 -15.37 17.12
C ALA A 65 2.13 -16.57 16.19
N GLY A 66 2.68 -16.33 15.01
CA GLY A 66 2.98 -17.38 14.04
C GLY A 66 1.80 -17.77 13.15
N LYS A 67 0.58 -17.27 13.41
CA LYS A 67 -0.61 -17.59 12.63
C LYS A 67 -0.76 -16.71 11.40
N THR A 68 -1.47 -17.24 10.41
CA THR A 68 -1.81 -16.56 9.17
C THR A 68 -3.34 -16.53 9.05
N VAL A 69 -3.88 -15.36 8.76
CA VAL A 69 -5.28 -15.20 8.33
C VAL A 69 -5.32 -15.37 6.81
N HIS A 70 -6.14 -16.29 6.33
CA HIS A 70 -6.44 -16.48 4.91
C HIS A 70 -7.68 -15.65 4.57
N LEU A 71 -7.48 -14.46 4.01
CA LEU A 71 -8.55 -13.52 3.73
C LEU A 71 -9.02 -13.65 2.29
N GLN A 72 -10.27 -14.04 2.08
CA GLN A 72 -10.90 -13.92 0.77
C GLN A 72 -11.08 -12.44 0.45
N VAL A 73 -10.54 -11.99 -0.68
CA VAL A 73 -10.68 -10.61 -1.17
C VAL A 73 -11.56 -10.54 -2.41
N ALA A 74 -11.42 -11.49 -3.33
CA ALA A 74 -12.26 -11.57 -4.51
C ALA A 74 -13.72 -11.83 -4.12
N GLY A 75 -14.65 -11.10 -4.74
CA GLY A 75 -16.08 -11.18 -4.47
C GLY A 75 -16.53 -10.50 -3.17
N ARG A 76 -15.69 -9.70 -2.51
CA ARG A 76 -16.01 -9.04 -1.23
C ARG A 76 -15.74 -7.55 -1.27
N GLY A 77 -16.56 -6.77 -0.57
CA GLY A 77 -16.37 -5.32 -0.42
C GLY A 77 -16.36 -4.52 -1.73
N GLY A 78 -17.00 -5.04 -2.79
CA GLY A 78 -17.01 -4.42 -4.13
C GLY A 78 -15.94 -4.95 -5.09
N VAL A 79 -15.01 -5.78 -4.62
CA VAL A 79 -14.01 -6.43 -5.48
C VAL A 79 -14.67 -7.55 -6.31
N PRO A 80 -14.44 -7.63 -7.63
CA PRO A 80 -14.93 -8.72 -8.47
C PRO A 80 -14.49 -10.11 -8.00
N ALA A 81 -15.25 -11.13 -8.37
CA ALA A 81 -14.96 -12.52 -8.02
C ALA A 81 -13.75 -13.11 -8.79
N SER A 82 -13.33 -12.48 -9.88
CA SER A 82 -12.23 -12.91 -10.75
C SER A 82 -11.61 -11.71 -11.49
N GLY A 83 -10.48 -11.90 -12.14
CA GLY A 83 -9.84 -10.84 -12.95
C GLY A 83 -9.20 -9.74 -12.10
N VAL A 84 -8.79 -10.04 -10.88
CA VAL A 84 -8.16 -9.09 -9.95
C VAL A 84 -6.70 -9.47 -9.74
N SER A 85 -5.79 -8.55 -10.02
CA SER A 85 -4.35 -8.76 -9.84
C SER A 85 -3.84 -8.30 -8.48
N ALA A 86 -4.43 -7.23 -7.93
CA ALA A 86 -4.06 -6.67 -6.64
C ALA A 86 -5.22 -5.92 -5.98
N VAL A 87 -5.13 -5.72 -4.67
CA VAL A 87 -6.06 -4.90 -3.87
C VAL A 87 -5.30 -3.88 -3.05
N ILE A 88 -5.91 -2.71 -2.83
CA ILE A 88 -5.45 -1.73 -1.84
C ILE A 88 -6.25 -1.97 -0.56
N LEU A 89 -5.55 -2.35 0.51
CA LEU A 89 -6.11 -2.59 1.83
C LEU A 89 -5.57 -1.57 2.82
N ASN A 90 -6.45 -0.99 3.63
CA ASN A 90 -6.02 -0.38 4.88
C ASN A 90 -6.02 -1.44 5.98
N LEU A 91 -4.84 -1.89 6.38
CA LEU A 91 -4.66 -2.91 7.42
C LEU A 91 -4.50 -2.26 8.78
N THR A 92 -5.36 -2.63 9.71
CA THR A 92 -5.36 -2.09 11.07
C THR A 92 -5.11 -3.19 12.09
N VAL A 93 -4.22 -2.90 13.03
CA VAL A 93 -4.00 -3.71 14.24
C VAL A 93 -4.62 -3.02 15.44
N THR A 94 -5.18 -3.79 16.37
CA THR A 94 -5.72 -3.25 17.62
C THR A 94 -5.68 -4.28 18.75
N GLY A 95 -5.51 -3.82 19.99
CA GLY A 95 -5.39 -4.71 21.14
C GLY A 95 -4.12 -5.58 21.13
N SER A 96 -3.04 -5.11 20.50
CA SER A 96 -1.78 -5.86 20.39
C SER A 96 -1.18 -6.18 21.76
N LEU A 97 -0.93 -7.47 22.03
CA LEU A 97 -0.37 -8.00 23.29
C LEU A 97 1.15 -7.84 23.40
N GLY A 98 1.83 -7.57 22.28
CA GLY A 98 3.26 -7.31 22.20
C GLY A 98 3.62 -6.49 20.95
N ASN A 99 4.88 -6.08 20.86
CA ASN A 99 5.41 -5.48 19.63
C ASN A 99 5.45 -6.53 18.51
N GLY A 100 5.29 -6.10 17.27
CA GLY A 100 5.43 -6.99 16.12
C GLY A 100 5.04 -6.33 14.82
N TYR A 101 4.73 -7.18 13.85
CA TYR A 101 4.37 -6.76 12.51
C TYR A 101 3.40 -7.74 11.85
N LEU A 102 2.63 -7.24 10.89
CA LEU A 102 1.92 -8.11 9.94
C LEU A 102 2.66 -8.16 8.62
N THR A 103 2.52 -9.26 7.88
CA THR A 103 2.96 -9.38 6.48
C THR A 103 1.77 -9.84 5.64
N ALA A 104 1.33 -9.01 4.71
CA ALA A 104 0.31 -9.33 3.71
C ALA A 104 0.97 -9.72 2.39
N TYR A 105 0.53 -10.83 1.79
CA TYR A 105 1.12 -11.41 0.60
C TYR A 105 0.10 -12.26 -0.18
N PRO A 106 0.28 -12.44 -1.50
CA PRO A 106 -0.64 -13.25 -2.30
C PRO A 106 -0.71 -14.68 -1.78
N ASP A 107 -1.91 -15.25 -1.81
CA ASP A 107 -2.08 -16.67 -1.51
C ASP A 107 -1.35 -17.56 -2.54
N GLY A 108 -0.80 -18.68 -2.07
CA GLY A 108 0.06 -19.57 -2.87
C GLY A 108 1.52 -19.13 -3.00
N ALA A 109 1.89 -17.91 -2.57
CA ALA A 109 3.28 -17.45 -2.57
C ALA A 109 4.00 -17.75 -1.24
N THR A 110 5.33 -17.88 -1.31
CA THR A 110 6.17 -17.93 -0.11
C THR A 110 6.09 -16.60 0.63
N ARG A 111 5.87 -16.66 1.94
CA ARG A 111 5.80 -15.47 2.79
C ARG A 111 7.09 -14.64 2.65
N PRO A 112 7.00 -13.36 2.23
CA PRO A 112 8.17 -12.49 2.16
C PRO A 112 8.65 -12.08 3.55
N THR A 113 9.87 -11.55 3.63
CA THR A 113 10.43 -10.98 4.87
C THR A 113 9.99 -9.53 5.11
N ALA A 114 9.28 -8.94 4.14
CA ALA A 114 8.73 -7.59 4.21
C ALA A 114 7.61 -7.49 5.25
N ALA A 115 7.62 -6.41 6.03
CA ALA A 115 6.51 -6.07 6.90
C ALA A 115 5.51 -5.22 6.11
N SER A 116 4.22 -5.46 6.33
CA SER A 116 3.11 -4.63 5.83
C SER A 116 2.70 -3.58 6.85
N ILE A 117 2.74 -3.89 8.14
CA ILE A 117 2.56 -2.91 9.22
C ILE A 117 3.43 -3.29 10.40
N SER A 118 4.17 -2.33 10.96
CA SER A 118 4.90 -2.50 12.23
C SER A 118 4.22 -1.73 13.35
N PHE A 119 4.14 -2.33 14.54
CA PHE A 119 3.39 -1.77 15.66
C PHE A 119 3.97 -2.16 17.03
N ALA A 120 3.75 -1.29 18.00
CA ALA A 120 4.03 -1.54 19.41
C ALA A 120 2.83 -2.16 20.14
N LYS A 121 3.09 -2.74 21.31
CA LYS A 121 2.06 -3.23 22.24
C LYS A 121 1.03 -2.13 22.54
N GLY A 122 -0.25 -2.48 22.51
CA GLY A 122 -1.36 -1.61 22.91
C GLY A 122 -1.70 -0.46 21.95
N VAL A 123 -0.95 -0.28 20.86
CA VAL A 123 -1.23 0.78 19.88
C VAL A 123 -2.22 0.27 18.84
N THR A 124 -3.29 1.03 18.62
CA THR A 124 -4.14 0.89 17.42
C THR A 124 -3.52 1.69 16.29
N ARG A 125 -3.16 1.03 15.18
CA ARG A 125 -2.49 1.67 14.06
C ARG A 125 -2.94 1.03 12.75
N ALA A 126 -3.09 1.87 11.74
CA ALA A 126 -3.39 1.47 10.37
C ALA A 126 -2.18 1.67 9.47
N ASN A 127 -2.12 0.88 8.39
CA ASN A 127 -1.23 1.12 7.27
C ASN A 127 -1.90 0.72 5.95
N THR A 128 -1.85 1.59 4.95
CA THR A 128 -2.30 1.27 3.59
C THR A 128 -1.26 0.43 2.86
N VAL A 129 -1.69 -0.69 2.29
CA VAL A 129 -0.84 -1.61 1.52
C VAL A 129 -1.52 -2.04 0.23
N THR A 130 -0.75 -2.06 -0.85
CA THR A 130 -1.16 -2.70 -2.10
C THR A 130 -0.61 -4.12 -2.14
N VAL A 131 -1.48 -5.11 -2.27
CA VAL A 131 -1.12 -6.53 -2.16
C VAL A 131 -1.62 -7.29 -3.38
N ALA A 132 -0.74 -8.05 -4.00
CA ALA A 132 -1.11 -8.98 -5.06
C ALA A 132 -2.14 -10.00 -4.55
N VAL A 133 -3.09 -10.38 -5.41
CA VAL A 133 -4.08 -11.41 -5.11
C VAL A 133 -3.61 -12.76 -5.64
N GLY A 134 -3.69 -13.80 -4.82
CA GLY A 134 -3.39 -15.17 -5.26
C GLY A 134 -4.43 -15.66 -6.27
N ALA A 135 -4.09 -16.67 -7.08
CA ALA A 135 -5.01 -17.21 -8.09
C ALA A 135 -6.35 -17.72 -7.53
N SER A 136 -6.39 -18.04 -6.23
CA SER A 136 -7.59 -18.42 -5.48
C SER A 136 -8.52 -17.25 -5.12
N GLY A 137 -8.10 -16.00 -5.34
CA GLY A 137 -8.83 -14.80 -4.90
C GLY A 137 -8.56 -14.41 -3.45
N PHE A 138 -7.49 -14.95 -2.84
CA PHE A 138 -7.13 -14.74 -1.43
C PHE A 138 -5.83 -13.95 -1.26
N VAL A 139 -5.73 -13.30 -0.10
CA VAL A 139 -4.51 -12.71 0.44
C VAL A 139 -4.23 -13.36 1.80
N ASN A 140 -2.97 -13.67 2.07
CA ASN A 140 -2.50 -14.17 3.35
C ASN A 140 -1.97 -13.04 4.22
N ILE A 141 -2.38 -12.98 5.48
CA ILE A 141 -1.93 -12.00 6.47
C ILE A 141 -1.28 -12.74 7.64
N PHE A 142 0.05 -12.75 7.65
CA PHE A 142 0.84 -13.33 8.74
C PHE A 142 0.94 -12.37 9.92
N GLN A 143 0.90 -12.90 11.15
CA GLN A 143 1.11 -12.17 12.40
C GLN A 143 2.34 -12.70 13.19
N SER A 144 3.31 -11.83 13.46
CA SER A 144 4.49 -12.12 14.29
C SER A 144 4.34 -11.86 15.80
N SER A 145 3.49 -10.93 16.22
CA SER A 145 3.33 -10.52 17.63
C SER A 145 2.65 -11.58 18.49
N LEU A 146 2.83 -11.50 19.82
CA LEU A 146 2.18 -12.34 20.84
C LEU A 146 0.67 -12.49 20.66
N GLY A 147 0.02 -11.46 20.11
CA GLY A 147 -1.34 -11.53 19.60
C GLY A 147 -1.87 -10.15 19.24
N THR A 148 -2.74 -10.04 18.23
CA THR A 148 -3.50 -8.80 17.96
C THR A 148 -4.85 -9.12 17.30
N HIS A 149 -5.77 -8.17 17.33
CA HIS A 149 -6.88 -8.16 16.39
C HIS A 149 -6.46 -7.48 15.09
N ILE A 150 -6.84 -8.09 13.98
CA ILE A 150 -6.63 -7.58 12.63
C ILE A 150 -7.97 -7.14 12.05
N VAL A 151 -7.96 -5.97 11.43
CA VAL A 151 -9.05 -5.39 10.66
C VAL A 151 -8.51 -5.01 9.28
N ALA A 152 -9.26 -5.23 8.22
CA ALA A 152 -8.90 -4.81 6.88
C ALA A 152 -10.11 -4.19 6.17
N ASP A 153 -9.92 -2.96 5.71
CA ASP A 153 -10.87 -2.23 4.88
C ASP A 153 -10.29 -2.15 3.45
N VAL A 154 -11.06 -2.54 2.43
CA VAL A 154 -10.65 -2.44 1.02
C VAL A 154 -11.02 -1.08 0.45
N ALA A 155 -10.08 -0.43 -0.24
CA ALA A 155 -10.26 0.90 -0.84
C ALA A 155 -10.39 0.86 -2.38
N GLY A 156 -9.94 -0.23 -3.00
CA GLY A 156 -9.98 -0.42 -4.44
C GLY A 156 -9.16 -1.63 -4.87
N TYR A 157 -9.17 -1.91 -6.17
CA TYR A 157 -8.48 -3.06 -6.75
C TYR A 157 -7.86 -2.74 -8.11
N TYR A 158 -6.93 -3.58 -8.54
CA TYR A 158 -6.36 -3.54 -9.89
C TYR A 158 -6.83 -4.76 -10.69
N ASN A 159 -7.19 -4.53 -11.95
CA ASN A 159 -7.62 -5.59 -12.87
C ASN A 159 -6.43 -6.49 -13.28
N GLY A 160 -6.73 -7.73 -13.64
CA GLY A 160 -5.75 -8.76 -14.01
C GLY A 160 -5.70 -9.08 -15.51
N ASP A 161 -6.38 -8.32 -16.37
CA ASP A 161 -6.37 -8.54 -17.81
C ASP A 161 -6.17 -7.20 -18.54
N ALA A 162 -5.31 -7.21 -19.57
CA ALA A 162 -5.13 -6.06 -20.47
C ALA A 162 -6.35 -5.80 -21.40
N ALA A 163 -7.38 -6.67 -21.35
CA ALA A 163 -8.48 -6.71 -22.32
C ALA A 163 -9.86 -6.24 -21.80
N GLY A 164 -9.96 -5.59 -20.64
CA GLY A 164 -11.14 -4.75 -20.30
C GLY A 164 -11.47 -4.61 -18.80
N PRO A 165 -12.44 -3.75 -18.41
CA PRO A 165 -12.73 -2.41 -18.93
C PRO A 165 -11.60 -1.44 -18.57
N VAL A 166 -11.62 -0.23 -19.14
CA VAL A 166 -10.61 0.78 -18.82
C VAL A 166 -10.85 1.35 -17.42
N GLY A 167 -10.22 0.72 -16.42
CA GLY A 167 -10.04 1.33 -15.11
C GLY A 167 -9.13 2.55 -15.20
N SER A 168 -8.81 3.11 -14.04
CA SER A 168 -8.03 4.32 -13.94
C SER A 168 -6.52 4.09 -13.98
N VAL A 169 -5.80 4.95 -14.70
CA VAL A 169 -4.34 4.97 -14.73
C VAL A 169 -3.80 5.91 -13.64
N TYR A 170 -2.65 5.57 -13.08
CA TYR A 170 -2.00 6.40 -12.08
C TYR A 170 -1.04 7.41 -12.72
N LEU A 171 -1.02 8.64 -12.23
CA LEU A 171 0.07 9.56 -12.51
C LEU A 171 0.60 10.14 -11.18
N PRO A 172 1.91 9.98 -10.90
CA PRO A 172 2.55 10.70 -9.82
C PRO A 172 2.64 12.20 -10.16
N ASP A 173 2.67 13.04 -9.14
CA ASP A 173 2.98 14.44 -9.34
C ASP A 173 4.49 14.65 -9.55
N GLY A 174 4.87 15.23 -10.68
CA GLY A 174 6.27 15.36 -11.09
C GLY A 174 7.13 16.32 -10.27
N VAL A 175 6.54 17.22 -9.47
CA VAL A 175 7.29 17.99 -8.46
C VAL A 175 7.46 17.23 -7.14
N GLY A 176 6.93 16.00 -7.04
CA GLY A 176 6.81 15.26 -5.80
C GLY A 176 5.57 15.62 -4.99
N PRO A 177 5.42 15.04 -3.78
CA PRO A 177 4.28 15.29 -2.93
C PRO A 177 4.14 16.77 -2.53
N TRP A 178 2.92 17.28 -2.44
CA TRP A 178 2.63 18.67 -2.06
C TRP A 178 1.48 18.74 -1.05
N ARG A 179 1.42 19.84 -0.28
CA ARG A 179 0.39 20.01 0.75
C ARG A 179 -0.85 20.70 0.19
N LEU A 180 -1.97 19.99 0.16
CA LEU A 180 -3.28 20.56 -0.16
C LEU A 180 -3.85 21.37 1.01
N ASP A 181 -3.75 20.84 2.23
CA ASP A 181 -4.37 21.47 3.39
C ASP A 181 -3.56 21.28 4.67
N ASP A 182 -3.58 22.31 5.51
CA ASP A 182 -3.12 22.29 6.89
C ASP A 182 -4.15 23.01 7.76
N THR A 183 -4.99 22.23 8.44
CA THR A 183 -6.07 22.76 9.29
C THR A 183 -5.59 23.57 10.49
N ARG A 184 -4.28 23.70 10.74
CA ARG A 184 -3.71 24.52 11.82
C ARG A 184 -3.48 25.96 11.42
N LEU A 185 -3.46 26.25 10.11
CA LEU A 185 -3.13 27.58 9.60
C LEU A 185 -4.17 28.62 10.04
N GLY A 186 -3.73 29.87 10.18
CA GLY A 186 -4.59 30.97 10.63
C GLY A 186 -5.03 30.89 12.10
N GLY A 187 -4.49 29.97 12.90
CA GLY A 187 -4.86 29.80 14.31
C GLY A 187 -6.24 29.17 14.50
N ALA A 188 -6.74 28.45 13.49
CA ALA A 188 -8.01 27.74 13.58
C ALA A 188 -7.99 26.73 14.74
N PRO A 189 -9.12 26.51 15.44
CA PRO A 189 -9.23 25.40 16.39
C PRO A 189 -9.19 24.05 15.66
N PRO A 190 -8.91 22.94 16.37
CA PRO A 190 -9.05 21.60 15.82
C PRO A 190 -10.45 21.37 15.26
N VAL A 191 -10.56 20.59 14.19
CA VAL A 191 -11.87 20.18 13.67
C VAL A 191 -12.56 19.35 14.77
N PRO A 192 -13.80 19.70 15.17
CA PRO A 192 -14.47 19.03 16.27
C PRO A 192 -14.79 17.56 15.96
N SER A 193 -14.95 16.77 17.03
CA SER A 193 -15.44 15.38 16.95
C SER A 193 -16.71 15.31 16.11
N THR A 194 -16.80 14.30 15.25
CA THR A 194 -17.86 14.08 14.25
C THR A 194 -17.92 15.10 13.11
N GLY A 195 -17.07 16.13 13.15
CA GLY A 195 -16.93 17.11 12.09
C GLY A 195 -16.17 16.55 10.89
N TRP A 196 -16.36 17.22 9.76
CA TRP A 196 -15.69 16.87 8.52
C TRP A 196 -15.43 18.09 7.63
N ILE A 197 -14.46 17.95 6.72
CA ILE A 197 -14.17 18.93 5.67
C ILE A 197 -14.22 18.23 4.33
N GLN A 198 -15.01 18.78 3.40
CA GLN A 198 -14.93 18.43 1.99
C GLN A 198 -13.89 19.30 1.29
N TYR A 199 -13.23 18.74 0.29
CA TYR A 199 -12.23 19.40 -0.54
C TYR A 199 -12.63 19.23 -1.99
N ALA A 200 -12.53 20.31 -2.76
CA ALA A 200 -12.55 20.26 -4.22
C ALA A 200 -11.20 20.71 -4.77
N ILE A 201 -10.65 19.92 -5.68
CA ILE A 201 -9.40 20.23 -6.38
C ILE A 201 -9.75 20.82 -7.73
N THR A 202 -9.08 21.90 -8.13
CA THR A 202 -9.20 22.42 -9.51
C THR A 202 -7.93 22.11 -10.29
N PHE A 203 -8.04 21.98 -11.61
CA PHE A 203 -6.94 21.99 -12.57
C PHE A 203 -7.08 23.15 -13.56
N GLY A 204 -7.83 24.18 -13.16
CA GLY A 204 -8.06 25.40 -13.93
C GLY A 204 -9.47 25.50 -14.44
N ASP A 205 -9.79 26.69 -14.92
CA ASP A 205 -11.05 26.95 -15.60
C ASP A 205 -11.13 26.07 -16.85
N ASP A 206 -12.23 25.32 -16.96
CA ASP A 206 -12.53 24.48 -18.13
C ASP A 206 -11.46 23.42 -18.47
N HIS A 207 -10.66 23.02 -17.49
CA HIS A 207 -9.60 22.04 -17.71
C HIS A 207 -10.15 20.60 -17.77
N PRO A 208 -9.77 19.78 -18.77
CA PRO A 208 -10.29 18.41 -18.93
C PRO A 208 -9.95 17.48 -17.76
N LEU A 209 -8.88 17.78 -17.01
CA LEU A 209 -8.55 16.98 -15.81
C LEU A 209 -9.56 17.13 -14.67
N ASN A 210 -10.39 18.17 -14.68
CA ASN A 210 -11.44 18.32 -13.66
C ASN A 210 -12.37 17.11 -13.66
N GLU A 211 -12.82 16.64 -14.82
CA GLU A 211 -13.71 15.47 -14.91
C GLU A 211 -12.99 14.12 -15.02
N ALA A 212 -11.67 14.12 -15.23
CA ALA A 212 -10.92 12.89 -15.47
C ALA A 212 -10.44 12.18 -14.19
N VAL A 213 -10.29 12.90 -13.07
CA VAL A 213 -9.82 12.29 -11.82
C VAL A 213 -10.89 11.36 -11.24
N THR A 214 -10.48 10.13 -10.89
CA THR A 214 -11.35 9.12 -10.27
C THR A 214 -10.98 8.81 -8.83
N ALA A 215 -9.71 8.99 -8.47
CA ALA A 215 -9.21 8.87 -7.11
C ALA A 215 -7.92 9.67 -6.88
N ILE A 216 -7.63 9.98 -5.62
CA ILE A 216 -6.45 10.74 -5.20
C ILE A 216 -5.61 9.86 -4.28
N ALA A 217 -4.30 9.82 -4.54
CA ALA A 217 -3.32 9.17 -3.67
C ALA A 217 -2.66 10.24 -2.78
N MET A 218 -2.85 10.11 -1.46
CA MET A 218 -2.46 11.11 -0.48
C MET A 218 -1.87 10.49 0.78
N ASN A 219 -1.09 11.27 1.52
CA ASN A 219 -0.75 11.00 2.89
C ASN A 219 -1.59 11.89 3.80
N LEU A 220 -2.37 11.26 4.68
CA LEU A 220 -3.22 11.93 5.65
C LEU A 220 -2.52 11.90 7.01
N THR A 221 -2.37 13.05 7.64
CA THR A 221 -1.66 13.16 8.93
C THR A 221 -2.54 13.81 9.99
N ALA A 222 -2.93 13.08 11.03
CA ALA A 222 -3.57 13.66 12.21
C ALA A 222 -2.53 14.36 13.10
N VAL A 223 -2.84 15.56 13.56
CA VAL A 223 -1.94 16.41 14.35
C VAL A 223 -2.58 16.76 15.68
N ASN A 224 -1.86 16.39 16.74
CA ASN A 224 -2.21 16.58 18.14
C ASN A 224 -3.68 16.23 18.50
N PRO A 225 -4.16 15.00 18.22
CA PRO A 225 -5.54 14.63 18.53
C PRO A 225 -5.84 14.73 20.02
N ALA A 226 -7.04 15.20 20.39
CA ALA A 226 -7.44 15.36 21.78
C ALA A 226 -7.55 14.03 22.55
N SER A 227 -7.86 12.94 21.85
CA SER A 227 -7.96 11.57 22.35
C SER A 227 -7.59 10.57 21.25
N SER A 228 -7.46 9.29 21.60
CA SER A 228 -7.35 8.23 20.59
C SER A 228 -8.60 8.21 19.71
N GLY A 229 -8.42 7.95 18.43
CA GLY A 229 -9.50 8.01 17.45
C GLY A 229 -9.03 7.62 16.05
N TYR A 230 -9.75 8.11 15.06
CA TYR A 230 -9.50 7.86 13.65
C TYR A 230 -9.97 8.99 12.75
N LEU A 231 -9.36 9.07 11.58
CA LEU A 231 -9.86 9.81 10.42
C LEU A 231 -10.45 8.85 9.40
N THR A 232 -11.47 9.31 8.68
CA THR A 232 -12.07 8.61 7.54
C THR A 232 -12.01 9.49 6.31
N THR A 233 -11.71 8.89 5.16
CA THR A 233 -11.75 9.55 3.86
C THR A 233 -12.81 8.89 2.98
N TRP A 234 -13.53 9.69 2.19
CA TRP A 234 -14.50 9.21 1.20
C TRP A 234 -14.58 10.18 0.02
N ASN A 235 -15.44 9.89 -0.96
CA ASN A 235 -15.64 10.69 -2.16
C ASN A 235 -16.32 12.06 -1.93
N GLY A 236 -16.53 12.45 -0.67
CA GLY A 236 -17.17 13.71 -0.31
C GLY A 236 -18.68 13.71 -0.48
N SER A 237 -19.27 12.88 -1.35
CA SER A 237 -20.72 12.89 -1.57
C SER A 237 -21.47 12.27 -0.39
N GLY A 238 -22.52 12.95 0.07
CA GLY A 238 -23.34 12.51 1.19
C GLY A 238 -22.59 12.51 2.53
N GLU A 239 -23.12 11.75 3.50
CA GLU A 239 -22.52 11.65 4.84
C GLU A 239 -21.30 10.72 4.85
N PRO A 240 -20.29 10.99 5.69
CA PRO A 240 -19.10 10.15 5.80
C PRO A 240 -19.45 8.73 6.27
N PRO A 241 -18.80 7.69 5.71
CA PRO A 241 -19.00 6.32 6.17
C PRO A 241 -18.44 6.16 7.60
N VAL A 242 -19.30 5.86 8.56
CA VAL A 242 -18.88 5.60 9.95
C VAL A 242 -18.41 4.16 10.12
N GLY A 243 -17.38 3.96 10.94
CA GLY A 243 -16.88 2.63 11.30
C GLY A 243 -15.76 2.08 10.41
N VAL A 244 -15.42 2.74 9.30
CA VAL A 244 -14.20 2.51 8.49
C VAL A 244 -13.20 3.64 8.76
N SER A 245 -11.91 3.31 8.86
CA SER A 245 -10.86 4.31 9.11
C SER A 245 -9.86 4.32 7.98
N ALA A 246 -9.41 5.51 7.59
CA ALA A 246 -8.24 5.70 6.74
C ALA A 246 -6.96 5.86 7.59
N LEU A 247 -7.08 6.37 8.82
CA LEU A 247 -5.97 6.55 9.75
C LEU A 247 -6.47 6.32 11.18
N ASN A 248 -5.74 5.56 11.99
CA ASN A 248 -5.95 5.51 13.44
C ASN A 248 -4.82 6.24 14.16
N TYR A 249 -5.14 6.87 15.29
CA TYR A 249 -4.19 7.64 16.08
C TYR A 249 -4.45 7.51 17.58
N GLY A 250 -3.39 7.70 18.35
CA GLY A 250 -3.48 7.93 19.80
C GLY A 250 -3.68 9.40 20.14
N LYS A 251 -3.86 9.69 21.43
CA LYS A 251 -3.88 11.07 21.96
C LYS A 251 -2.53 11.77 21.72
N GLY A 252 -2.59 13.02 21.27
CA GLY A 252 -1.42 13.88 21.02
C GLY A 252 -0.56 13.39 19.86
N GLY A 253 0.60 14.03 19.62
CA GLY A 253 1.56 13.57 18.61
C GLY A 253 1.15 13.83 17.15
N ILE A 254 1.84 13.19 16.20
CA ILE A 254 1.63 13.35 14.76
C ILE A 254 1.55 11.95 14.14
N TRP A 255 0.42 11.63 13.50
CA TRP A 255 0.11 10.27 13.05
C TRP A 255 -0.21 10.28 11.55
N PRO A 256 0.67 9.75 10.69
CA PRO A 256 0.43 9.66 9.25
C PRO A 256 -0.09 8.28 8.85
N ASN A 257 -0.89 8.24 7.79
CA ASN A 257 -1.11 7.05 6.97
C ASN A 257 -1.38 7.47 5.53
N SER A 258 -0.90 6.69 4.58
CA SER A 258 -1.31 6.82 3.18
C SER A 258 -2.78 6.44 3.02
N ALA A 259 -3.47 7.07 2.07
CA ALA A 259 -4.82 6.75 1.66
C ALA A 259 -4.95 6.95 0.14
N THR A 260 -5.70 6.06 -0.50
CA THR A 260 -6.22 6.25 -1.86
C THR A 260 -7.72 6.46 -1.76
N VAL A 261 -8.19 7.64 -2.16
CA VAL A 261 -9.56 8.09 -1.89
C VAL A 261 -10.30 8.27 -3.20
N PRO A 262 -11.49 7.65 -3.41
CA PRO A 262 -12.33 7.95 -4.56
C PRO A 262 -12.74 9.43 -4.56
N VAL A 263 -13.15 9.94 -5.72
CA VAL A 263 -13.74 11.29 -5.83
C VAL A 263 -15.17 11.23 -6.38
N ALA A 264 -15.91 12.31 -6.19
CA ALA A 264 -17.20 12.56 -6.84
C ALA A 264 -17.20 13.94 -7.51
N PRO A 265 -18.09 14.22 -8.48
CA PRO A 265 -18.35 15.59 -8.93
C PRO A 265 -18.71 16.49 -7.74
N CYS A 266 -18.14 17.70 -7.69
CA CYS A 266 -18.35 18.62 -6.59
C CYS A 266 -19.80 19.12 -6.53
N ASP A 267 -20.46 18.96 -5.39
CA ASP A 267 -21.85 19.35 -5.18
C ASP A 267 -22.02 20.73 -4.50
N PHE A 268 -20.92 21.35 -4.05
CA PHE A 268 -20.89 22.68 -3.43
C PHE A 268 -20.08 23.72 -4.25
N CYS A 269 -19.55 23.33 -5.40
CA CYS A 269 -18.74 24.19 -6.26
C CYS A 269 -19.58 24.84 -7.37
N ALA A 270 -19.10 25.99 -7.89
CA ALA A 270 -19.68 26.60 -9.08
C ALA A 270 -19.44 25.74 -10.34
N ASP A 271 -18.25 25.14 -10.48
CA ASP A 271 -17.99 24.12 -11.50
C ASP A 271 -18.22 22.73 -10.89
N PRO A 272 -19.29 22.01 -11.28
CA PRO A 272 -19.60 20.69 -10.73
C PRO A 272 -18.64 19.60 -11.22
N ARG A 273 -17.83 19.86 -12.25
CA ARG A 273 -16.87 18.88 -12.77
C ARG A 273 -15.68 18.67 -11.84
N LEU A 274 -15.43 19.56 -10.89
CA LEU A 274 -14.29 19.46 -10.00
C LEU A 274 -14.35 18.18 -9.15
N PRO A 275 -13.24 17.43 -9.02
CA PRO A 275 -13.21 16.25 -8.18
C PRO A 275 -13.22 16.64 -6.71
N MET A 276 -14.19 16.09 -6.00
CA MET A 276 -14.43 16.29 -4.58
C MET A 276 -14.09 15.04 -3.78
N PHE A 277 -13.54 15.24 -2.58
CA PHE A 277 -13.42 14.19 -1.54
C PHE A 277 -13.66 14.79 -0.16
N GLY A 278 -13.75 13.96 0.88
CA GLY A 278 -13.96 14.41 2.27
C GLY A 278 -13.03 13.76 3.27
N VAL A 279 -12.77 14.47 4.39
CA VAL A 279 -12.06 13.98 5.57
C VAL A 279 -12.93 14.20 6.81
N TYR A 280 -13.20 13.12 7.53
CA TYR A 280 -14.01 13.08 8.76
C TYR A 280 -13.13 12.74 9.95
N THR A 281 -13.44 13.29 11.11
CA THR A 281 -12.79 12.91 12.37
C THR A 281 -13.77 12.40 13.42
N SER A 282 -13.36 11.35 14.14
CA SER A 282 -14.08 10.85 15.31
C SER A 282 -13.81 11.66 16.57
N THR A 283 -12.73 12.45 16.62
CA THR A 283 -12.33 13.22 17.81
C THR A 283 -11.78 14.59 17.42
N ASN A 284 -11.70 15.54 18.35
CA ASN A 284 -11.13 16.86 18.06
C ASN A 284 -9.66 16.69 17.62
N THR A 285 -9.35 17.06 16.37
CA THR A 285 -8.00 16.92 15.82
C THR A 285 -7.76 17.89 14.69
N HIS A 286 -6.51 18.32 14.53
CA HIS A 286 -6.05 18.85 13.26
C HIS A 286 -5.65 17.71 12.33
N TRP A 287 -5.61 18.00 11.04
CA TRP A 287 -4.95 17.16 10.06
C TRP A 287 -4.25 17.95 8.96
N LEU A 288 -3.35 17.25 8.26
CA LEU A 288 -2.68 17.66 7.03
C LEU A 288 -3.10 16.71 5.90
N VAL A 289 -3.27 17.26 4.71
CA VAL A 289 -3.49 16.48 3.48
C VAL A 289 -2.33 16.76 2.51
N ASP A 290 -1.48 15.74 2.31
CA ASP A 290 -0.34 15.82 1.40
C ASP A 290 -0.61 14.91 0.18
N ILE A 291 -0.79 15.47 -1.01
CA ILE A 291 -1.08 14.71 -2.25
C ILE A 291 0.22 14.28 -2.91
N TYR A 292 0.30 13.04 -3.40
CA TYR A 292 1.46 12.55 -4.16
C TYR A 292 1.13 11.96 -5.53
N GLY A 293 -0.15 11.84 -5.88
CA GLY A 293 -0.57 11.47 -7.22
C GLY A 293 -2.07 11.34 -7.39
N TYR A 294 -2.49 11.09 -8.62
CA TYR A 294 -3.88 10.99 -9.03
C TYR A 294 -4.12 9.74 -9.86
N TYR A 295 -5.34 9.23 -9.80
CA TYR A 295 -5.86 8.26 -10.73
C TYR A 295 -6.81 8.95 -11.69
N PHE A 296 -6.64 8.70 -12.98
CA PHE A 296 -7.44 9.27 -14.05
C PHE A 296 -8.19 8.18 -14.80
N ASN A 297 -9.38 8.50 -15.33
CA ASN A 297 -10.08 7.64 -16.27
C ASN A 297 -9.27 7.43 -17.57
N ASP A 298 -9.86 6.74 -18.53
CA ASP A 298 -9.25 6.34 -19.79
C ASP A 298 -8.99 7.46 -20.79
N THR A 299 -9.38 8.68 -20.46
CA THR A 299 -9.12 9.87 -21.29
C THR A 299 -7.70 10.40 -21.15
N VAL A 300 -6.95 9.88 -20.17
CA VAL A 300 -5.58 10.32 -19.84
C VAL A 300 -4.61 9.16 -20.01
N ASP A 301 -3.49 9.42 -20.67
CA ASP A 301 -2.33 8.52 -20.70
C ASP A 301 -1.69 8.43 -19.31
N GLY A 302 -1.49 7.22 -18.78
CA GLY A 302 -0.89 7.06 -17.47
C GLY A 302 -0.31 5.68 -17.17
N LEU A 303 0.03 5.48 -15.91
CA LEU A 303 0.73 4.29 -15.44
C LEU A 303 -0.26 3.21 -15.02
N THR A 304 0.05 2.00 -15.44
CA THR A 304 -0.64 0.78 -15.00
C THR A 304 0.16 0.13 -13.88
N PHE A 305 -0.50 -0.68 -13.05
CA PHE A 305 0.14 -1.31 -11.89
C PHE A 305 0.46 -2.76 -12.17
N LYS A 306 1.69 -3.14 -11.86
CA LYS A 306 2.18 -4.51 -11.88
C LYS A 306 2.48 -4.97 -10.46
N PRO A 307 1.64 -5.82 -9.86
CA PRO A 307 1.92 -6.37 -8.54
C PRO A 307 3.09 -7.34 -8.57
N ILE A 308 3.83 -7.39 -7.45
CA ILE A 308 4.85 -8.41 -7.20
C ILE A 308 4.68 -9.01 -5.80
N THR A 309 5.39 -10.10 -5.53
CA THR A 309 5.61 -10.50 -4.13
C THR A 309 6.52 -9.47 -3.48
N PRO A 310 6.19 -8.94 -2.29
CA PRO A 310 6.98 -7.89 -1.65
C PRO A 310 8.48 -8.19 -1.57
N GLN A 311 9.30 -7.25 -2.04
CA GLN A 311 10.75 -7.36 -2.11
C GLN A 311 11.43 -6.23 -1.34
N ARG A 312 12.40 -6.55 -0.49
CA ARG A 312 13.22 -5.52 0.18
C ARG A 312 14.19 -4.87 -0.80
N ILE A 313 14.13 -3.55 -0.93
CA ILE A 313 15.01 -2.76 -1.79
C ILE A 313 15.96 -1.86 -1.00
N LEU A 314 15.67 -1.60 0.28
CA LEU A 314 16.54 -0.88 1.20
C LEU A 314 16.51 -1.54 2.57
N ASP A 315 17.68 -1.70 3.19
CA ASP A 315 17.85 -2.11 4.59
C ASP A 315 19.08 -1.41 5.17
N THR A 316 18.88 -0.43 6.05
CA THR A 316 20.02 0.30 6.64
C THR A 316 20.54 -0.29 7.94
N ARG A 317 19.78 -1.22 8.54
CA ARG A 317 20.07 -1.81 9.86
C ARG A 317 21.46 -2.46 9.98
N PRO A 318 22.07 -3.01 8.90
CA PRO A 318 23.43 -3.55 8.96
C PRO A 318 24.55 -2.50 9.17
N GLY A 319 24.24 -1.27 9.57
CA GLY A 319 25.23 -0.26 9.97
C GLY A 319 25.29 0.99 9.10
N ALA A 320 24.23 1.30 8.34
CA ALA A 320 24.17 2.48 7.48
C ALA A 320 22.92 3.37 7.77
N PRO A 321 22.62 3.71 9.03
CA PRO A 321 21.43 4.49 9.38
C PRO A 321 21.45 5.86 8.67
N ILE A 322 20.27 6.39 8.39
CA ILE A 322 20.11 7.71 7.78
C ILE A 322 20.21 8.76 8.90
N GLY A 323 21.22 9.63 8.81
CA GLY A 323 21.34 10.82 9.69
C GLY A 323 20.35 11.92 9.32
N VAL A 324 20.57 13.13 9.81
CA VAL A 324 19.80 14.30 9.34
C VAL A 324 20.21 14.61 7.90
N GLY A 325 19.24 14.70 6.99
CA GLY A 325 19.48 14.95 5.57
C GLY A 325 18.85 13.90 4.67
N THR A 326 19.28 13.90 3.42
CA THR A 326 18.70 13.06 2.36
C THR A 326 19.60 11.90 2.01
N ARG A 327 19.00 10.72 1.83
CA ARG A 327 19.63 9.55 1.20
C ARG A 327 18.98 9.28 -0.16
N THR A 328 19.81 9.12 -1.18
CA THR A 328 19.39 8.58 -2.47
C THR A 328 19.25 7.07 -2.39
N VAL A 329 18.16 6.54 -2.93
CA VAL A 329 17.86 5.12 -2.98
C VAL A 329 17.68 4.73 -4.45
N PRO A 330 18.61 3.94 -5.03
CA PRO A 330 18.43 3.45 -6.39
C PRO A 330 17.28 2.45 -6.42
N ALA A 331 16.49 2.48 -7.48
CA ALA A 331 15.52 1.44 -7.77
C ALA A 331 16.23 0.09 -8.03
N PRO A 332 15.59 -1.05 -7.72
CA PRO A 332 16.19 -2.36 -7.95
C PRO A 332 16.36 -2.64 -9.46
N SER A 333 17.31 -3.50 -9.82
CA SER A 333 17.55 -3.89 -11.22
C SER A 333 16.39 -4.65 -11.88
N THR A 334 15.34 -4.98 -11.12
CA THR A 334 14.13 -5.66 -11.59
C THR A 334 13.13 -4.72 -12.26
N ILE A 335 13.34 -3.40 -12.19
CA ILE A 335 12.48 -2.43 -12.89
C ILE A 335 12.76 -2.44 -14.39
N THR A 336 11.84 -1.90 -15.17
CA THR A 336 12.00 -1.69 -16.62
C THR A 336 12.19 -0.20 -16.93
N PRO A 337 12.63 0.17 -18.16
CA PRO A 337 12.67 1.57 -18.59
C PRO A 337 11.31 2.29 -18.51
N GLU A 338 10.21 1.55 -18.58
CA GLU A 338 8.83 2.03 -18.48
C GLU A 338 8.38 2.26 -17.03
N THR A 339 9.13 1.77 -16.04
CA THR A 339 8.80 1.96 -14.62
C THR A 339 9.04 3.42 -14.21
N MET A 340 7.99 4.07 -13.73
CA MET A 340 8.02 5.48 -13.34
C MET A 340 7.70 5.73 -11.86
N ALA A 341 7.09 4.76 -11.17
CA ALA A 341 6.91 4.83 -9.73
C ALA A 341 6.88 3.42 -9.10
N LEU A 342 7.17 3.35 -7.80
CA LEU A 342 7.17 2.13 -7.02
C LEU A 342 6.12 2.20 -5.91
N SER A 343 5.28 1.18 -5.77
CA SER A 343 4.49 1.01 -4.55
C SER A 343 5.40 0.49 -3.45
N LEU A 344 5.58 1.29 -2.39
CA LEU A 344 6.50 1.00 -1.29
C LEU A 344 5.75 0.92 0.03
N ASN A 345 6.27 0.09 0.93
CA ASN A 345 6.09 0.25 2.36
C ASN A 345 7.41 0.68 2.99
N VAL A 346 7.43 1.85 3.62
CA VAL A 346 8.63 2.41 4.26
C VAL A 346 8.50 2.25 5.76
N THR A 347 9.48 1.56 6.38
CA THR A 347 9.53 1.29 7.81
C THR A 347 10.68 2.05 8.45
N ALA A 348 10.37 2.92 9.39
CA ALA A 348 11.32 3.50 10.34
C ALA A 348 11.58 2.50 11.47
N VAL A 349 12.85 2.37 11.86
CA VAL A 349 13.30 1.46 12.91
C VAL A 349 14.15 2.24 13.91
N ALA A 350 13.67 2.30 15.15
CA ALA A 350 14.37 2.80 16.32
C ALA A 350 15.09 4.15 16.13
N PRO A 351 14.41 5.22 15.66
CA PRO A 351 15.05 6.52 15.51
C PRO A 351 15.56 7.05 16.85
N THR A 352 16.67 7.78 16.85
CA THR A 352 17.29 8.31 18.07
C THR A 352 16.60 9.56 18.61
N ALA A 353 15.72 10.17 17.82
CA ALA A 353 14.87 11.31 18.16
C ALA A 353 13.49 11.17 17.49
N ASN A 354 12.49 11.93 17.97
CA ASN A 354 11.27 12.13 17.19
C ASN A 354 11.67 12.79 15.87
N THR A 355 11.21 12.25 14.75
CA THR A 355 11.58 12.74 13.42
C THR A 355 10.41 12.55 12.45
N TYR A 356 10.61 12.96 11.21
CA TYR A 356 9.79 12.56 10.09
C TYR A 356 10.65 12.17 8.89
N LEU A 357 10.11 11.29 8.05
CA LEU A 357 10.66 10.94 6.75
C LEU A 357 9.85 11.59 5.65
N THR A 358 10.51 12.00 4.56
CA THR A 358 9.86 12.41 3.30
C THR A 358 10.40 11.54 2.17
N VAL A 359 9.52 10.88 1.43
CA VAL A 359 9.85 10.12 0.21
C VAL A 359 9.45 10.96 -1.00
N TYR A 360 10.38 11.22 -1.93
CA TYR A 360 10.18 12.14 -3.05
C TYR A 360 11.14 11.84 -4.22
N PRO A 361 10.80 12.20 -5.47
CA PRO A 361 11.58 11.79 -6.63
C PRO A 361 12.92 12.52 -6.77
N GLU A 362 12.92 13.85 -6.63
CA GLU A 362 14.08 14.69 -6.88
C GLU A 362 14.03 16.02 -6.11
N ASN A 363 15.13 16.76 -6.08
CA ASN A 363 15.19 18.06 -5.41
C ASN A 363 14.46 19.15 -6.22
N PRO A 364 13.89 20.19 -5.56
CA PRO A 364 13.95 20.46 -4.12
C PRO A 364 13.02 19.58 -3.28
N ARG A 365 13.41 19.33 -2.03
CA ARG A 365 12.59 18.54 -1.09
C ARG A 365 11.24 19.23 -0.83
N PRO A 366 10.11 18.50 -0.93
CA PRO A 366 8.80 19.05 -0.61
C PRO A 366 8.58 19.19 0.92
N PRO A 367 7.76 20.16 1.37
CA PRO A 367 7.50 20.44 2.79
C PRO A 367 6.47 19.47 3.43
N VAL A 368 6.53 18.19 3.08
CA VAL A 368 5.57 17.13 3.44
C VAL A 368 6.25 16.00 4.20
N SER A 369 5.48 15.19 4.92
CA SER A 369 5.98 14.00 5.61
C SER A 369 5.28 12.75 5.09
N THR A 370 6.04 11.69 4.87
CA THR A 370 5.54 10.33 4.60
C THR A 370 5.35 9.57 5.91
N LEU A 371 6.28 9.67 6.87
CA LEU A 371 6.21 8.93 8.14
C LEU A 371 6.68 9.83 9.28
N ASN A 372 6.11 9.69 10.49
CA ASN A 372 6.42 10.52 11.66
C ASN A 372 6.70 9.64 12.88
N PRO A 373 7.82 8.89 12.92
CA PRO A 373 8.10 7.97 14.01
C PRO A 373 8.54 8.69 15.29
N PHE A 374 8.07 8.21 16.44
CA PHE A 374 8.60 8.62 17.73
C PHE A 374 9.99 8.00 17.99
N LYS A 375 10.79 8.61 18.86
CA LYS A 375 12.07 8.06 19.32
C LYS A 375 11.92 6.60 19.76
N GLY A 376 12.76 5.73 19.22
CA GLY A 376 12.80 4.29 19.54
C GLY A 376 11.67 3.47 18.90
N GLU A 377 10.74 4.09 18.18
CA GLU A 377 9.60 3.40 17.58
C GLU A 377 9.99 2.60 16.33
N THR A 378 9.29 1.50 16.06
CA THR A 378 9.32 0.83 14.75
C THR A 378 7.94 0.89 14.13
N VAL A 379 7.80 1.68 13.06
CA VAL A 379 6.53 1.96 12.39
C VAL A 379 6.73 2.05 10.89
N SER A 380 5.67 1.74 10.16
CA SER A 380 5.67 1.79 8.70
C SER A 380 4.53 2.63 8.15
N ASN A 381 4.72 3.16 6.94
CA ASN A 381 3.66 3.74 6.13
C ASN A 381 3.83 3.34 4.66
N GLY A 382 2.72 2.99 4.02
CA GLY A 382 2.64 2.83 2.57
C GLY A 382 2.86 4.16 1.86
N THR A 383 3.43 4.13 0.66
CA THR A 383 3.55 5.30 -0.21
C THR A 383 3.77 4.84 -1.65
N ILE A 384 3.55 5.74 -2.61
CA ILE A 384 3.99 5.54 -3.99
C ILE A 384 5.17 6.48 -4.23
N ALA A 385 6.36 5.92 -4.43
CA ALA A 385 7.56 6.69 -4.71
C ALA A 385 7.72 6.86 -6.22
N ALA A 386 7.52 8.08 -6.70
CA ALA A 386 7.89 8.45 -8.06
C ALA A 386 9.42 8.32 -8.23
N LEU A 387 9.85 7.83 -9.40
CA LEU A 387 11.26 7.70 -9.74
C LEU A 387 11.72 8.92 -10.53
N SER A 388 12.93 9.38 -10.21
CA SER A 388 13.66 10.36 -11.01
C SER A 388 14.00 9.83 -12.40
N THR A 389 14.55 10.68 -13.26
CA THR A 389 15.07 10.28 -14.57
C THR A 389 16.21 9.24 -14.47
N THR A 390 16.95 9.22 -13.36
CA THR A 390 18.07 8.29 -13.10
C THR A 390 17.67 6.97 -12.43
N ASN A 391 16.37 6.68 -12.28
CA ASN A 391 15.85 5.47 -11.61
C ASN A 391 16.17 5.45 -10.11
N ASP A 392 16.11 6.59 -9.44
CA ASP A 392 16.23 6.67 -7.99
C ASP A 392 15.08 7.47 -7.37
N PHE A 393 15.01 7.44 -6.06
CA PHE A 393 14.19 8.34 -5.27
C PHE A 393 14.95 8.75 -4.02
N LEU A 394 14.45 9.75 -3.31
CA LEU A 394 15.08 10.35 -2.16
C LEU A 394 14.27 10.06 -0.89
N ILE A 395 14.97 9.72 0.19
CA ILE A 395 14.41 9.65 1.54
C ILE A 395 15.12 10.70 2.40
N TYR A 396 14.37 11.72 2.82
CA TYR A 396 14.85 12.71 3.78
C TYR A 396 14.50 12.29 5.20
N ASN A 397 15.42 12.47 6.14
CA ASN A 397 15.19 12.38 7.58
C ASN A 397 15.46 13.74 8.26
N ASN A 398 14.50 14.20 9.07
CA ASN A 398 14.54 15.53 9.68
C ASN A 398 15.43 15.63 10.93
N GLY A 399 15.51 14.58 11.75
CA GLY A 399 16.09 14.63 13.08
C GLY A 399 16.75 13.30 13.48
N GLY A 400 17.84 13.41 14.24
CA GLY A 400 18.54 12.25 14.78
C GLY A 400 19.12 11.32 13.71
N GLN A 401 19.23 10.05 14.07
CA GLN A 401 19.57 8.95 13.17
C GLN A 401 18.43 7.93 13.20
N ILE A 402 18.20 7.27 12.07
CA ILE A 402 17.11 6.32 11.91
C ILE A 402 17.51 5.20 10.98
N ASP A 403 17.15 3.97 11.34
CA ASP A 403 17.18 2.88 10.38
C ASP A 403 15.91 2.87 9.53
N VAL A 404 16.07 2.66 8.23
CA VAL A 404 14.97 2.60 7.26
C VAL A 404 15.03 1.28 6.51
N VAL A 405 13.88 0.65 6.42
CA VAL A 405 13.62 -0.46 5.50
C VAL A 405 12.60 0.01 4.48
N ALA A 406 12.85 -0.23 3.19
CA ALA A 406 11.86 -0.02 2.14
C ALA A 406 11.61 -1.35 1.43
N ASP A 407 10.35 -1.79 1.47
CA ASP A 407 9.88 -2.99 0.80
C ASP A 407 8.95 -2.59 -0.36
N MET A 408 9.21 -3.09 -1.56
CA MET A 408 8.49 -2.80 -2.80
C MET A 408 7.40 -3.85 -3.02
N GLY A 409 6.14 -3.43 -3.19
CA GLY A 409 4.97 -4.29 -3.42
C GLY A 409 4.49 -4.34 -4.88
N GLY A 410 4.99 -3.43 -5.73
CA GLY A 410 4.63 -3.39 -7.14
C GLY A 410 5.23 -2.20 -7.88
N LEU A 411 5.07 -2.21 -9.20
CA LEU A 411 5.63 -1.23 -10.13
C LEU A 411 4.49 -0.49 -10.83
N PHE A 412 4.68 0.80 -11.08
CA PHE A 412 3.83 1.59 -11.97
C PHE A 412 4.57 1.79 -13.29
N GLU A 413 4.07 1.14 -14.34
CA GLU A 413 4.68 1.07 -15.67
C GLU A 413 3.82 1.83 -16.68
N TYR A 414 4.46 2.63 -17.54
CA TYR A 414 3.79 3.24 -18.68
C TYR A 414 3.67 2.21 -19.81
N ILE A 415 2.43 1.83 -20.15
CA ILE A 415 2.16 0.99 -21.33
C ILE A 415 1.61 1.90 -22.42
N ALA A 416 2.41 2.15 -23.44
CA ALA A 416 2.01 2.99 -24.57
C ALA A 416 0.85 2.34 -25.34
N PRO A 417 -0.26 3.07 -25.63
CA PRO A 417 -1.37 2.55 -26.44
C PRO A 417 -0.95 2.08 -27.84
N THR A 418 0.12 2.64 -28.39
CA THR A 418 0.63 2.39 -29.76
C THR A 418 2.07 1.86 -29.79
N GLY A 419 2.65 1.47 -28.65
CA GLY A 419 4.03 0.96 -28.57
C GLY A 419 5.15 2.02 -28.70
N THR A 420 4.82 3.32 -28.81
CA THR A 420 5.82 4.40 -28.74
C THR A 420 6.25 4.66 -27.31
N ALA A 421 7.54 4.48 -27.02
CA ALA A 421 8.13 4.78 -25.71
C ALA A 421 7.95 6.26 -25.34
N ARG A 422 7.47 6.52 -24.12
CA ARG A 422 7.42 7.88 -23.55
C ARG A 422 8.79 8.24 -22.97
N ALA A 423 9.26 9.47 -23.23
CA ALA A 423 10.46 9.97 -22.57
C ALA A 423 10.26 9.95 -21.05
N LYS A 424 11.26 9.46 -20.32
CA LYS A 424 11.20 9.34 -18.87
C LYS A 424 11.17 10.74 -18.24
N GLY A 425 10.03 11.09 -17.66
CA GLY A 425 9.78 12.39 -17.05
C GLY A 425 8.37 12.43 -16.46
N LEU A 426 8.27 12.88 -15.22
CA LEU A 426 7.00 12.91 -14.49
C LEU A 426 6.18 14.13 -14.96
N PRO A 427 4.91 13.97 -15.35
CA PRO A 427 4.07 15.12 -15.66
C PRO A 427 3.91 15.98 -14.41
N GLN A 428 4.08 17.29 -14.55
CA GLN A 428 3.79 18.22 -13.45
C GLN A 428 2.29 18.49 -13.44
N ILE A 429 1.61 18.02 -12.39
CA ILE A 429 0.15 18.12 -12.30
C ILE A 429 -0.25 19.28 -11.39
N SER A 430 0.39 19.43 -10.24
CA SER A 430 0.09 20.54 -9.30
C SER A 430 0.51 21.91 -9.81
N GLY A 431 1.63 21.99 -10.54
CA GLY A 431 2.20 23.24 -11.05
C GLY A 431 1.46 23.88 -12.21
N GLN A 432 0.42 23.22 -12.75
CA GLN A 432 -0.43 23.83 -13.77
C GLN A 432 -1.65 24.52 -13.14
N VAL A 433 -2.47 23.91 -12.27
CA VAL A 433 -3.53 24.66 -11.54
C VAL A 433 -4.10 23.91 -10.30
N GLY A 434 -3.33 23.09 -9.57
CA GLY A 434 -3.85 22.28 -8.45
C GLY A 434 -4.09 23.05 -7.15
N GLY A 435 -5.18 23.80 -7.01
CA GLY A 435 -5.53 24.52 -5.78
C GLY A 435 -6.71 23.88 -5.02
N LYS A 436 -6.77 24.06 -3.70
CA LYS A 436 -8.02 23.91 -2.92
C LYS A 436 -8.92 25.09 -3.25
N LEU A 437 -9.95 24.87 -4.07
CA LEU A 437 -10.86 25.96 -4.48
C LEU A 437 -11.80 26.35 -3.35
N ALA A 438 -12.33 25.35 -2.63
CA ALA A 438 -13.29 25.55 -1.56
C ALA A 438 -13.25 24.38 -0.56
N ALA A 439 -13.65 24.68 0.68
CA ALA A 439 -13.95 23.68 1.69
C ALA A 439 -15.32 23.96 2.29
N SER A 440 -16.09 22.89 2.47
CA SER A 440 -17.34 22.91 3.22
C SER A 440 -17.11 22.21 4.56
N THR A 441 -17.66 22.78 5.62
CA THR A 441 -17.54 22.28 7.00
C THR A 441 -18.92 22.03 7.57
N ARG A 442 -19.07 21.00 8.39
CA ARG A 442 -20.20 20.84 9.29
C ARG A 442 -19.75 20.74 10.73
#